data_AF-A0A1G0S5I9-F1
#
_entry.id   AF-A0A1G0S5I9-F1
#
_cell.length_a   1.000
_cell.length_b   1.000
_cell.length_c   1.000
_cell.angle_alpha   90.00
_cell.angle_beta   90.00
_cell.angle_gamma   90.00
#
_symmetry.space_group_name_H-M   'P 1'
#
loop_
_entity.id
_entity.type
_entity.pdbx_description
1 polymer ?
#
loop_
_entity_poly.entity_id
_entity_poly.type
_entity_poly.pdbx_seq_one_letter_code
_entity_poly.pdbx_strand_id
1 'polypeptide(L)'
;MALTSGSIWFGAYVSRLLTTYQMFEETEFALKNYITNENISAIFQTTFPLVNLTFYSYIIMIISFTLFLILSGLKLKENGWLLIVSLIIFLTLPLESLLLITDYKLIDLFMNEQFVSEHILKLIIERMSKLSSFPIILILSYLTIPYFLIFKPFTLKIKNEN
;
A
#
# COMPACT_ATOMS: atom_id res chain seq x y z
N MET A 1 9.68 -15.29 -0.88
CA MET A 1 8.30 -15.04 -0.40
C MET A 1 8.10 -13.59 0.04
N ALA A 2 8.88 -13.04 0.98
CA ALA A 2 8.72 -11.64 1.40
C ALA A 2 8.96 -10.61 0.29
N LEU A 3 10.01 -10.78 -0.52
CA LEU A 3 10.28 -9.87 -1.65
C LEU A 3 9.17 -9.92 -2.69
N THR A 4 8.71 -11.13 -3.04
CA THR A 4 7.66 -11.33 -4.04
C THR A 4 6.32 -10.76 -3.58
N SER A 5 5.92 -10.97 -2.32
CA SER A 5 4.69 -10.37 -1.79
C SER A 5 4.80 -8.85 -1.68
N GLY A 6 5.96 -8.32 -1.31
CA GLY A 6 6.24 -6.88 -1.32
C GLY A 6 6.12 -6.25 -2.71
N SER A 7 6.67 -6.89 -3.74
CA SER A 7 6.56 -6.40 -5.13
C SER A 7 5.12 -6.43 -5.63
N ILE A 8 4.37 -7.49 -5.32
CA ILE A 8 2.95 -7.62 -5.69
C ILE A 8 2.13 -6.51 -5.03
N TRP A 9 2.29 -6.32 -3.72
CA TRP A 9 1.59 -5.26 -3.00
C TRP A 9 1.95 -3.88 -3.53
N PHE A 10 3.25 -3.59 -3.72
CA PHE A 10 3.70 -2.29 -4.20
C PHE A 10 3.13 -1.97 -5.59
N GLY A 11 3.15 -2.94 -6.51
CA GLY A 11 2.55 -2.80 -7.84
C GLY A 11 1.04 -2.57 -7.78
N ALA A 12 0.32 -3.32 -6.94
CA ALA A 12 -1.12 -3.14 -6.72
C ALA A 12 -1.43 -1.76 -6.13
N TYR A 13 -0.64 -1.31 -5.14
CA TYR A 13 -0.78 -0.01 -4.50
C TYR A 13 -0.63 1.14 -5.49
N VAL A 14 0.44 1.14 -6.30
CA VAL A 14 0.68 2.17 -7.32
C VAL A 14 -0.43 2.16 -8.37
N SER A 15 -0.79 0.98 -8.88
CA SER A 15 -1.86 0.84 -9.88
C SER A 15 -3.20 1.35 -9.36
N ARG A 16 -3.49 1.08 -8.08
CA ARG A 16 -4.70 1.56 -7.40
C ARG A 16 -4.68 3.08 -7.30
N LEU A 17 -3.57 3.63 -6.83
CA LEU A 17 -3.41 5.07 -6.67
C LEU A 17 -3.63 5.80 -8.01
N LEU A 18 -2.98 5.35 -9.09
CA LEU A 18 -3.12 5.93 -10.42
C LEU A 18 -4.56 5.83 -10.95
N THR A 19 -5.17 4.66 -10.86
CA THR A 19 -6.55 4.45 -11.33
C THR A 19 -7.54 5.31 -10.57
N THR A 20 -7.41 5.43 -9.25
CA THR A 20 -8.29 6.27 -8.44
C THR A 20 -8.09 7.76 -8.74
N TYR A 21 -6.84 8.24 -8.87
CA TYR A 21 -6.59 9.65 -9.24
C TYR A 21 -7.13 10.00 -10.63
N GLN A 22 -7.15 9.07 -11.58
CA GLN A 22 -7.74 9.32 -12.90
C GLN A 22 -9.23 9.64 -12.85
N MET A 23 -9.94 9.33 -11.75
CA MET A 23 -11.36 9.63 -11.59
C MET A 23 -11.64 11.09 -11.20
N PHE A 24 -10.65 11.79 -10.65
CA PHE A 24 -10.84 13.11 -10.05
C PHE A 24 -10.14 14.21 -10.85
N GLU A 25 -10.66 15.43 -10.73
CA GLU A 25 -10.00 16.66 -11.15
C GLU A 25 -8.92 17.09 -10.14
N GLU A 26 -7.96 17.88 -10.59
CA GLU A 26 -6.70 18.13 -9.88
C GLU A 26 -6.87 18.92 -8.57
N THR A 27 -7.90 19.77 -8.47
CA THR A 27 -7.95 20.82 -7.44
C THR A 27 -9.00 20.60 -6.35
N GLU A 28 -10.06 19.82 -6.57
CA GLU A 28 -11.20 19.76 -5.64
C GLU A 28 -11.72 18.35 -5.29
N PHE A 29 -11.03 17.28 -5.71
CA PHE A 29 -11.60 15.92 -5.68
C PHE A 29 -13.01 15.86 -6.31
N ALA A 30 -13.29 16.78 -7.25
CA ALA A 30 -14.46 16.74 -8.09
C ALA A 30 -14.31 15.58 -9.07
N LEU A 31 -15.39 14.84 -9.34
CA LEU A 31 -15.38 13.82 -10.38
C LEU A 31 -15.23 14.49 -11.74
N LYS A 32 -14.45 13.87 -12.63
CA LYS A 32 -14.36 14.35 -14.02
C LYS A 32 -15.72 14.30 -14.70
N ASN A 33 -15.98 15.26 -15.60
CA ASN A 33 -17.26 15.42 -16.29
C ASN A 33 -17.82 14.18 -17.01
N TYR A 34 -16.97 13.22 -17.38
CA TYR A 34 -17.41 11.97 -18.02
C TYR A 34 -17.87 10.90 -17.01
N ILE A 35 -17.70 11.11 -15.71
CA ILE A 35 -18.16 10.20 -14.66
C ILE A 35 -19.53 10.70 -14.19
N THR A 36 -20.57 9.95 -14.52
CA THR A 36 -21.96 10.23 -14.19
C THR A 36 -22.45 9.24 -13.14
N ASN A 37 -23.55 9.56 -12.45
CA ASN A 37 -24.16 8.66 -11.48
C ASN A 37 -24.55 7.29 -12.08
N GLU A 38 -24.77 7.24 -13.41
CA GLU A 38 -25.13 6.02 -14.14
C GLU A 38 -23.93 5.10 -14.38
N ASN A 39 -22.74 5.65 -14.64
CA ASN A 39 -21.56 4.86 -14.97
C ASN A 39 -20.62 4.60 -13.77
N ILE A 40 -20.79 5.35 -12.69
CA ILE A 40 -19.91 5.28 -11.53
C ILE A 40 -19.90 3.89 -10.88
N SER A 41 -21.06 3.22 -10.82
CA SER A 41 -21.17 1.86 -10.29
C SER A 41 -20.38 0.87 -11.14
N ALA A 42 -20.48 0.96 -12.47
CA ALA A 42 -19.72 0.12 -13.39
C ALA A 42 -18.20 0.38 -13.26
N ILE A 43 -17.78 1.65 -13.19
CA ILE A 43 -16.38 2.00 -12.95
C ILE A 43 -15.89 1.38 -11.64
N PHE A 44 -16.67 1.46 -10.57
CA PHE A 44 -16.30 0.88 -9.29
C PHE A 44 -16.24 -0.65 -9.32
N GLN A 45 -17.15 -1.32 -10.00
CA GLN A 45 -17.06 -2.77 -10.23
C GLN A 45 -15.78 -3.17 -10.97
N THR A 46 -15.35 -2.39 -11.97
CA THR A 46 -14.10 -2.68 -12.69
C THR A 46 -12.84 -2.42 -11.87
N THR A 47 -12.88 -1.47 -10.93
CA THR A 47 -11.73 -1.12 -10.08
C THR A 47 -11.67 -1.91 -8.77
N PHE A 48 -12.77 -2.59 -8.40
CA PHE A 48 -12.88 -3.36 -7.17
C PHE A 48 -11.85 -4.50 -6.99
N PRO A 49 -11.50 -5.28 -8.02
CA PRO A 49 -10.45 -6.30 -7.89
C PRO A 49 -9.12 -5.70 -7.42
N LEU A 50 -8.85 -4.44 -7.78
CA LEU A 50 -7.62 -3.75 -7.41
C LEU A 50 -7.61 -3.31 -5.94
N VAL A 51 -8.79 -2.94 -5.39
CA VAL A 51 -8.97 -2.68 -3.95
C VAL A 51 -8.69 -3.97 -3.16
N ASN A 52 -9.30 -5.08 -3.55
CA ASN A 52 -9.09 -6.39 -2.92
C ASN A 52 -7.64 -6.84 -3.01
N LEU A 53 -7.04 -6.75 -4.21
CA LEU A 53 -5.66 -7.13 -4.42
C LEU A 53 -4.73 -6.33 -3.51
N THR A 54 -4.91 -5.02 -3.42
CA THR A 54 -4.10 -4.15 -2.54
C THR A 54 -4.27 -4.54 -1.06
N PHE A 55 -5.52 -4.74 -0.62
CA PHE A 55 -5.84 -5.10 0.76
C PHE A 55 -5.21 -6.44 1.19
N TYR A 56 -5.46 -7.51 0.44
CA TYR A 56 -4.95 -8.84 0.79
C TYR A 56 -3.44 -8.96 0.60
N SER A 57 -2.89 -8.37 -0.47
CA SER A 57 -1.44 -8.41 -0.70
C SER A 57 -0.66 -7.68 0.39
N TYR A 58 -1.21 -6.61 0.97
CA TYR A 58 -0.58 -5.92 2.09
C TYR A 58 -0.48 -6.81 3.32
N ILE A 59 -1.58 -7.46 3.72
CA ILE A 59 -1.60 -8.38 4.86
C ILE A 59 -0.59 -9.51 4.64
N ILE A 60 -0.58 -10.10 3.44
CA ILE A 60 0.38 -11.16 3.07
C ILE A 60 1.81 -10.63 3.12
N MET A 61 2.08 -9.41 2.66
CA MET A 61 3.40 -8.78 2.72
C MET A 61 3.88 -8.64 4.18
N ILE A 62 3.06 -8.08 5.06
CA ILE A 62 3.42 -7.87 6.48
C ILE A 62 3.70 -9.21 7.16
N ILE A 63 2.84 -10.21 6.97
CA ILE A 63 3.04 -11.55 7.55
C ILE A 63 4.31 -12.18 6.99
N SER A 64 4.50 -12.15 5.66
CA SER A 64 5.67 -12.75 5.01
C SER A 64 6.97 -12.08 5.44
N PHE A 65 6.97 -10.76 5.58
CA PHE A 65 8.15 -10.00 6.01
C PHE A 65 8.47 -10.26 7.49
N THR A 66 7.46 -10.29 8.35
CA THR A 66 7.63 -10.61 9.77
C THR A 66 8.16 -12.03 9.96
N LEU A 67 7.60 -13.01 9.25
CA LEU A 67 8.10 -14.38 9.23
C LEU A 67 9.54 -14.45 8.71
N PHE A 68 9.88 -13.70 7.67
CA PHE A 68 11.25 -13.62 7.17
C PHE A 68 12.23 -13.11 8.24
N LEU A 69 11.87 -12.07 8.99
CA LEU A 69 12.73 -11.55 10.06
C LEU A 69 12.95 -12.59 11.18
N ILE A 70 11.90 -13.32 11.57
CA ILE A 70 11.98 -14.33 12.62
C ILE A 70 12.77 -15.56 12.16
N LEU A 71 12.49 -16.06 10.95
CA LEU A 71 13.06 -17.32 10.44
C LEU A 71 14.49 -17.17 9.89
N SER A 72 14.87 -15.99 9.41
CA SER A 72 16.21 -15.79 8.83
C SER A 72 17.33 -15.82 9.87
N GLY A 73 17.02 -15.61 11.16
CA GLY A 73 18.03 -15.50 12.22
C GLY A 73 18.98 -14.30 12.06
N LEU A 74 18.69 -13.38 11.13
CA LEU A 74 19.53 -12.21 10.87
C LEU A 74 19.38 -11.20 12.00
N LYS A 75 20.50 -10.87 12.63
CA LYS A 75 20.51 -9.81 13.64
C LYS A 75 20.38 -8.45 12.95
N LEU A 76 19.27 -7.76 13.23
CA LEU A 76 18.98 -6.41 12.72
C LEU A 76 20.11 -5.42 13.06
N LYS A 77 20.74 -5.56 14.23
CA LYS A 77 21.86 -4.71 14.67
C LYS A 77 23.10 -4.86 13.79
N GLU A 78 23.33 -6.03 13.20
CA GLU A 78 24.49 -6.32 12.35
C GLU A 78 24.21 -5.95 10.87
N ASN A 79 22.94 -5.91 10.49
CA ASN A 79 22.48 -5.65 9.13
C ASN A 79 21.70 -4.33 9.08
N GLY A 80 22.41 -3.19 9.06
CA GLY A 80 21.79 -1.86 9.09
C GLY A 80 20.79 -1.63 7.95
N TRP A 81 21.05 -2.15 6.74
CA TRP A 81 20.08 -2.13 5.64
C TRP A 81 18.76 -2.83 5.98
N LEU A 82 18.82 -3.97 6.65
CA LEU A 82 17.64 -4.74 7.04
C LEU A 82 16.85 -4.02 8.13
N LEU A 83 17.56 -3.37 9.06
CA LEU A 83 16.95 -2.50 10.06
C LEU A 83 16.21 -1.33 9.41
N ILE A 84 16.81 -0.66 8.43
CA ILE A 84 16.16 0.45 7.71
C ILE A 84 14.92 -0.03 6.95
N VAL A 85 15.01 -1.15 6.22
CA VAL A 85 13.85 -1.73 5.52
C VAL A 85 12.75 -2.11 6.51
N SER A 86 13.11 -2.67 7.68
CA SER A 86 12.15 -3.01 8.72
C SER A 86 11.47 -1.77 9.30
N LEU A 87 12.23 -0.69 9.52
CA LEU A 87 11.67 0.59 9.97
C LEU A 87 10.70 1.15 8.94
N ILE A 88 11.03 1.16 7.64
CA ILE A 88 10.12 1.63 6.60
C ILE A 88 8.80 0.86 6.66
N ILE A 89 8.85 -0.47 6.71
CA ILE A 89 7.65 -1.32 6.72
C ILE A 89 6.83 -1.14 8.01
N PHE A 90 7.46 -1.22 9.18
CA PHE A 90 6.71 -1.18 10.44
C PHE A 90 6.29 0.24 10.85
N LEU A 91 7.02 1.28 10.45
CA LEU A 91 6.62 2.67 10.70
C LEU A 91 5.43 3.08 9.84
N THR A 92 5.36 2.55 8.61
CA THR A 92 4.23 2.80 7.70
C THR A 92 3.01 1.95 8.03
N LEU A 93 3.20 0.86 8.80
CA LEU A 93 2.13 -0.06 9.20
C LEU A 93 0.91 0.60 9.86
N PRO A 94 1.02 1.42 10.92
CA PRO A 94 -0.14 2.04 11.56
C PRO A 94 -0.89 2.99 10.61
N LEU A 95 -0.15 3.72 9.75
CA LEU A 95 -0.73 4.66 8.80
C LEU A 95 -1.52 3.94 7.70
N GLU A 96 -0.92 2.89 7.12
CA GLU A 96 -1.60 2.07 6.11
C GLU A 96 -2.80 1.32 6.73
N SER A 97 -2.68 0.87 7.98
CA SER A 97 -3.78 0.21 8.70
C SER A 97 -5.01 1.12 8.85
N LEU A 98 -4.80 2.42 9.06
CA LEU A 98 -5.90 3.40 9.10
C LEU A 98 -6.60 3.58 7.75
N LEU A 99 -5.89 3.39 6.64
CA LEU A 99 -6.45 3.40 5.28
C LEU A 99 -7.17 2.09 4.97
N LEU A 100 -6.64 0.95 5.42
CA LEU A 100 -7.26 -0.36 5.26
C LEU A 100 -8.61 -0.47 5.95
N ILE A 101 -8.87 0.31 7.01
CA ILE A 101 -10.21 0.40 7.62
C ILE A 101 -11.22 0.94 6.61
N THR A 102 -10.85 1.96 5.84
CA THR A 102 -11.72 2.51 4.78
C THR A 102 -11.87 1.50 3.64
N ASP A 103 -10.80 0.77 3.31
CA ASP A 103 -10.83 -0.28 2.30
C ASP A 103 -11.73 -1.45 2.70
N TYR A 104 -11.72 -1.83 3.97
CA TYR A 104 -12.61 -2.85 4.51
C TYR A 104 -14.08 -2.43 4.38
N LYS A 105 -14.41 -1.17 4.68
CA LYS A 105 -15.77 -0.65 4.46
C LYS A 105 -16.18 -0.70 2.98
N LEU A 106 -15.25 -0.40 2.06
CA LEU A 106 -15.49 -0.56 0.63
C LEU A 106 -15.75 -2.02 0.27
N ILE A 107 -14.94 -2.96 0.77
CA ILE A 107 -15.12 -4.40 0.52
C ILE A 107 -16.47 -4.89 1.05
N ASP A 108 -16.85 -4.47 2.26
CA ASP A 108 -18.12 -4.84 2.89
C ASP A 108 -19.34 -4.36 2.08
N LEU A 109 -19.34 -3.11 1.61
CA LEU A 109 -20.43 -2.59 0.75
C LEU A 109 -20.60 -3.40 -0.54
N PHE A 110 -19.49 -3.81 -1.14
CA PHE A 110 -19.50 -4.61 -2.37
C PHE A 110 -19.99 -6.04 -2.12
N MET A 111 -19.58 -6.67 -1.02
CA MET A 111 -19.98 -8.03 -0.68
C MET A 111 -21.47 -8.14 -0.30
N ASN A 112 -22.03 -7.08 0.29
CA ASN A 112 -23.44 -7.02 0.67
C ASN A 112 -24.36 -6.51 -0.45
N GLU A 113 -23.85 -6.34 -1.67
CA GLU A 113 -24.57 -5.79 -2.83
C GLU A 113 -25.21 -4.39 -2.59
N GLN A 114 -24.70 -3.64 -1.60
CA GLN A 114 -25.19 -2.31 -1.23
C GLN A 114 -24.53 -1.22 -2.08
N PHE A 115 -24.67 -1.34 -3.41
CA PHE A 115 -24.07 -0.44 -4.40
C PHE A 115 -24.80 0.90 -4.50
N VAL A 116 -24.72 1.70 -3.44
CA VAL A 116 -25.15 3.10 -3.46
C VAL A 116 -23.94 3.95 -3.86
N SER A 117 -23.96 4.48 -5.08
CA SER A 117 -22.89 5.28 -5.69
C SER A 117 -22.33 6.38 -4.77
N GLU A 118 -23.21 7.05 -4.03
CA GLU A 118 -22.86 8.12 -3.09
C GLU A 118 -21.98 7.62 -1.93
N HIS A 119 -22.29 6.45 -1.36
CA HIS A 119 -21.51 5.88 -0.25
C HIS A 119 -20.13 5.43 -0.69
N ILE A 120 -20.03 4.81 -1.87
CA ILE A 120 -18.74 4.37 -2.44
C ILE A 120 -17.86 5.58 -2.74
N LEU A 121 -18.42 6.60 -3.39
CA LEU A 121 -17.71 7.84 -3.70
C LEU A 121 -17.20 8.52 -2.42
N LYS A 122 -18.06 8.63 -1.39
CA LYS A 122 -17.69 9.21 -0.10
C LYS A 122 -16.50 8.49 0.53
N LEU A 123 -16.49 7.15 0.54
CA LEU A 123 -15.38 6.38 1.11
C LEU A 123 -14.08 6.55 0.32
N ILE A 124 -14.15 6.71 -1.00
CA ILE A 124 -12.97 6.93 -1.83
C ILE A 124 -12.38 8.32 -1.61
N ILE A 125 -13.24 9.34 -1.55
CA ILE A 125 -12.83 10.70 -1.21
C ILE A 125 -12.25 10.73 0.21
N GLU A 126 -12.89 10.04 1.17
CA GLU A 126 -12.36 9.90 2.54
C GLU A 126 -10.97 9.27 2.51
N ARG A 127 -10.76 8.20 1.74
CA ARG A 127 -9.45 7.54 1.62
C ARG A 127 -8.38 8.47 1.02
N MET A 128 -8.73 9.26 0.00
CA MET A 128 -7.78 10.14 -0.68
C MET A 128 -7.46 11.41 0.11
N SER A 129 -8.43 11.93 0.84
CA SER A 129 -8.26 13.11 1.69
C SER A 129 -7.56 12.78 3.01
N LYS A 130 -7.85 11.61 3.58
CA LYS A 130 -7.21 11.13 4.82
C LYS A 130 -5.78 10.75 4.54
N LEU A 131 -4.84 11.45 5.20
CA LEU A 131 -3.40 11.28 4.98
C LEU A 131 -2.99 11.53 3.51
N SER A 132 -3.50 12.59 2.89
CA SER A 132 -3.28 12.89 1.46
C SER A 132 -1.82 12.86 0.99
N SER A 133 -0.86 13.26 1.83
CA SER A 133 0.58 13.21 1.52
C SER A 133 1.22 11.83 1.71
N PHE A 134 0.59 10.95 2.50
CA PHE A 134 1.15 9.66 2.88
C PHE A 134 1.38 8.72 1.70
N PRO A 135 0.48 8.57 0.70
CA PRO A 135 0.74 7.72 -0.46
C PRO A 135 2.03 8.05 -1.21
N ILE A 136 2.36 9.34 -1.34
CA ILE A 136 3.59 9.79 -2.01
C ILE A 136 4.80 9.40 -1.16
N ILE A 137 4.76 9.67 0.15
CA ILE A 137 5.82 9.30 1.09
C ILE A 137 6.04 7.78 1.09
N LEU A 138 4.96 7.00 1.06
CA LEU A 138 4.99 5.54 1.02
C LEU A 138 5.68 5.06 -0.27
N ILE A 139 5.27 5.57 -1.44
CA ILE A 139 5.87 5.21 -2.72
C ILE A 139 7.37 5.48 -2.72
N LEU A 140 7.77 6.70 -2.34
CA LEU A 140 9.18 7.09 -2.31
C LEU A 140 9.97 6.23 -1.33
N SER A 141 9.42 5.94 -0.14
CA SER A 141 10.07 5.10 0.85
C SER A 141 10.29 3.68 0.33
N TYR A 142 9.28 3.07 -0.28
CA TYR A 142 9.37 1.68 -0.76
C TYR A 142 10.23 1.55 -2.03
N LEU A 143 10.37 2.61 -2.84
CA LEU A 143 11.34 2.64 -3.96
C LEU A 143 12.80 2.56 -3.48
N THR A 144 13.10 2.92 -2.23
CA THR A 144 14.46 2.76 -1.68
C THR A 144 14.77 1.32 -1.27
N ILE A 145 13.76 0.48 -1.04
CA ILE A 145 13.96 -0.89 -0.54
C ILE A 145 14.81 -1.73 -1.53
N PRO A 146 14.54 -1.77 -2.85
CA PRO A 146 15.40 -2.46 -3.80
C PRO A 146 16.88 -2.03 -3.71
N TYR A 147 17.15 -0.74 -3.55
CA TYR A 147 18.51 -0.23 -3.37
C TYR A 147 19.17 -0.82 -2.12
N PHE A 148 18.48 -0.80 -0.97
CA PHE A 148 18.99 -1.40 0.27
C PHE A 148 19.21 -2.91 0.16
N LEU A 149 18.37 -3.62 -0.58
CA LEU A 149 18.48 -5.07 -0.77
C LEU A 149 19.66 -5.47 -1.68
N ILE A 150 19.93 -4.69 -2.73
CA ILE A 150 20.99 -4.98 -3.70
C ILE A 150 22.37 -4.62 -3.11
N PHE A 151 22.52 -3.39 -2.63
CA PHE A 151 23.82 -2.88 -2.17
C PHE A 151 24.15 -3.26 -0.73
N LYS A 152 23.13 -3.59 0.07
CA LYS A 152 23.26 -3.96 1.49
C LYS A 152 24.18 -3.01 2.28
N PRO A 153 23.97 -1.68 2.17
CA PRO A 153 24.81 -0.72 2.88
C PRO A 153 24.70 -0.91 4.40
N PHE A 154 25.68 -0.41 5.14
CA PHE A 154 25.67 -0.46 6.62
C PHE A 154 25.66 -1.87 7.22
N THR A 155 26.13 -2.87 6.47
CA THR A 155 26.46 -4.17 7.05
C THR A 155 27.72 -4.01 7.90
N LEU A 156 27.64 -4.31 9.19
CA LEU A 156 28.81 -4.26 10.07
C LEU A 156 29.78 -5.36 9.63
N LYS A 157 30.96 -4.98 9.16
CA LYS A 157 32.09 -5.91 9.02
C LYS A 157 32.65 -6.13 10.41
N ILE A 158 32.42 -7.31 10.98
CA ILE A 158 33.17 -7.72 12.18
C ILE A 158 34.63 -7.77 11.76
N LYS A 159 35.42 -6.83 12.29
CA LYS A 159 36.85 -6.73 12.04
C LYS A 159 37.55 -7.84 12.81
N ASN A 160 37.47 -9.06 12.28
CA ASN A 160 38.40 -10.14 12.61
C ASN A 160 39.46 -10.14 11.52
N GLU A 161 40.40 -9.20 11.59
CA GLU A 161 41.73 -9.23 10.96
C GLU A 161 42.49 -7.96 11.37
N ASN A 162 43.14 -8.06 12.52
CA ASN A 162 44.50 -7.58 12.88
C ASN A 162 44.66 -7.63 14.40
#